data_AF-A0A1A3KSA9-F1
#
_entry.id   AF-A0A1A3KSA9-F1
#
_cell.length_a   1.000
_cell.length_b   1.000
_cell.length_c   1.000
_cell.angle_alpha   90.00
_cell.angle_beta   90.00
_cell.angle_gamma   90.00
#
_symmetry.space_group_name_H-M   'P 1'
#
loop_
_entity.id
_entity.type
_entity.pdbx_description
1 polymer ?
#
loop_
_entity_poly.entity_id
_entity_poly.type
_entity_poly.pdbx_seq_one_letter_code
_entity_poly.pdbx_strand_id
1 'polypeptide(L)'
;MSRRNGWAVGVGAVVVVVVAAAIVVWYRRGQDTDHVDCQKAKCVALTFDDGPTPFTDRLLQVLGRRDAKATFFLIGNKVARDPQAAKRIVDAGMEVGNHTWEHPNMTTIDPAQIPRQLAAASQAITAATGCSPTLLRTAGGLINDAVLDEARRQGLADINWDVIPFDWINDANTAATRSMLITQIKPGSVVLLHDTYSSTVDLVYQFLPVLTANGYHVVTVSHLLGSRSPGSSYGGRENGPPVNVLRDIEPADIPALPATPSPTPATNIPITDLPNQSAGGPPQ
;
A
#
# COMPACT_ATOMS: atom_id res chain seq x y z
N MET A 1 20.16 0.43 68.10
CA MET A 1 19.17 1.05 67.18
C MET A 1 19.87 1.43 65.88
N SER A 2 19.61 0.74 64.77
CA SER A 2 19.68 1.30 63.42
C SER A 2 19.15 0.28 62.41
N ARG A 3 17.89 0.44 62.00
CA ARG A 3 17.34 -0.16 60.77
C ARG A 3 17.04 1.02 59.84
N ARG A 4 17.86 1.25 58.81
CA ARG A 4 17.55 2.20 57.74
C ARG A 4 17.99 1.64 56.39
N ASN A 5 17.15 1.90 55.38
CA ASN A 5 17.43 1.91 53.94
C ASN A 5 17.19 0.64 53.09
N GLY A 6 16.13 -0.13 53.37
CA GLY A 6 15.61 -1.12 52.39
C GLY A 6 14.49 -0.59 51.47
N TRP A 7 13.74 0.44 51.90
CA TRP A 7 12.47 0.83 51.26
C TRP A 7 12.61 1.95 50.21
N ALA A 8 13.60 2.83 50.35
CA ALA A 8 13.76 3.96 49.43
C ALA A 8 14.26 3.54 48.04
N VAL A 9 15.04 2.45 47.95
CA VAL A 9 15.58 1.95 46.68
C VAL A 9 14.52 1.15 45.90
N GLY A 10 13.64 0.41 46.59
CA GLY A 10 12.58 -0.38 45.96
C GLY A 10 11.46 0.46 45.34
N VAL A 11 11.04 1.54 46.00
CA VAL A 11 9.95 2.40 45.49
C VAL A 11 10.40 3.23 44.28
N GLY A 12 11.64 3.75 44.29
CA GLY A 12 12.18 4.53 43.18
C GLY A 12 12.32 3.72 41.89
N ALA A 13 12.81 2.48 41.99
CA ALA A 13 12.96 1.59 40.83
C ALA A 13 11.59 1.18 40.22
N VAL A 14 10.59 0.89 41.06
CA VAL A 14 9.24 0.52 40.60
C VAL A 14 8.55 1.69 39.87
N VAL A 15 8.66 2.92 40.38
CA VAL A 15 8.08 4.11 39.73
C VAL A 15 8.73 4.36 38.36
N VAL A 16 10.05 4.24 38.25
CA VAL A 16 10.76 4.42 36.96
C VAL A 16 10.34 3.36 35.94
N VAL A 17 10.21 2.09 36.36
CA VAL A 17 9.76 1.00 35.48
C VAL A 17 8.31 1.20 35.03
N VAL A 18 7.42 1.64 35.93
CA VAL A 18 6.01 1.90 35.58
C VAL A 18 5.88 3.09 34.63
N VAL A 19 6.63 4.17 34.85
CA VAL A 19 6.64 5.34 33.95
C VAL A 19 7.23 4.98 32.59
N ALA A 20 8.35 4.25 32.55
CA ALA A 20 8.94 3.78 31.30
C ALA A 20 7.99 2.83 30.54
N ALA A 21 7.34 1.89 31.24
CA ALA A 21 6.33 1.02 30.65
C ALA A 21 5.11 1.80 30.13
N ALA A 22 4.64 2.81 30.87
CA ALA A 22 3.55 3.67 30.44
C ALA A 22 3.92 4.51 29.20
N ILE A 23 5.16 5.01 29.13
CA ILE A 23 5.69 5.72 27.95
C ILE A 23 5.80 4.78 26.76
N VAL A 24 6.30 3.55 26.95
CA VAL A 24 6.39 2.54 25.89
C VAL A 24 5.01 2.11 25.41
N VAL A 25 4.03 1.94 26.30
CA VAL A 25 2.64 1.60 25.94
C VAL A 25 1.97 2.77 25.22
N TRP A 26 2.19 4.01 25.66
CA TRP A 26 1.66 5.20 24.99
C TRP A 26 2.28 5.40 23.60
N TYR A 27 3.61 5.21 23.49
CA TYR A 27 4.32 5.25 22.21
C TYR A 27 3.83 4.15 21.26
N ARG A 28 3.61 2.93 21.75
CA ARG A 28 3.05 1.81 20.97
C ARG A 28 1.61 2.07 20.53
N ARG A 29 0.75 2.64 21.39
CA ARG A 29 -0.62 3.01 21.01
C ARG A 29 -0.66 4.14 19.98
N GLY A 30 0.30 5.05 20.01
CA GLY A 30 0.45 6.06 18.96
C GLY A 30 0.87 5.46 17.63
N GLN A 31 1.54 4.30 17.63
CA GLN A 31 2.00 3.62 16.41
C GLN A 31 0.97 2.65 15.82
N ASP A 32 -0.08 2.29 16.59
CA ASP A 32 -1.13 1.38 16.17
C ASP A 32 -1.92 1.97 14.99
N THR A 33 -1.58 1.49 13.79
CA THR A 33 -2.16 1.98 12.54
C THR A 33 -3.64 1.61 12.42
N ASP A 34 -4.15 0.65 13.18
CA ASP A 34 -5.56 0.24 13.15
C ASP A 34 -6.48 1.23 13.91
N HIS A 35 -5.93 2.19 14.66
CA HIS A 35 -6.69 3.10 15.54
C HIS A 35 -6.36 4.58 15.40
N VAL A 36 -5.47 4.97 14.46
CA VAL A 36 -5.10 6.37 14.26
C VAL A 36 -6.24 7.19 13.66
N ASP A 37 -6.53 8.37 14.21
CA ASP A 37 -7.48 9.33 13.62
C ASP A 37 -6.79 10.19 12.55
N CYS A 38 -6.97 9.82 11.28
CA CYS A 38 -6.35 10.51 10.14
C CYS A 38 -6.87 11.93 9.90
N GLN A 39 -7.89 12.39 10.63
CA GLN A 39 -8.29 13.80 10.65
C GLN A 39 -7.42 14.65 11.60
N LYS A 40 -6.68 14.00 12.51
CA LYS A 40 -5.82 14.65 13.51
C LYS A 40 -4.34 14.31 13.34
N ALA A 41 -4.04 13.14 12.79
CA ALA A 41 -2.68 12.67 12.53
C ALA A 41 -2.36 12.71 11.04
N LYS A 42 -1.07 12.73 10.70
CA LYS A 42 -0.64 12.61 9.30
C LYS A 42 -0.74 11.15 8.90
N CYS A 43 -1.65 10.82 7.99
CA CYS A 43 -1.74 9.50 7.41
C CYS A 43 -1.35 9.51 5.93
N VAL A 44 -0.87 8.38 5.44
CA VAL A 44 -0.61 8.11 4.03
C VAL A 44 -1.01 6.66 3.74
N ALA A 45 -1.61 6.41 2.57
CA ALA A 45 -1.92 5.07 2.11
C ALA A 45 -0.91 4.67 1.02
N LEU A 46 -0.09 3.66 1.30
CA LEU A 46 0.71 3.01 0.27
C LEU A 46 -0.14 1.92 -0.38
N THR A 47 -0.21 1.95 -1.71
CA THR A 47 -1.01 1.01 -2.48
C THR A 47 -0.16 0.26 -3.50
N PHE A 48 -0.45 -1.03 -3.69
CA PHE A 48 0.34 -1.91 -4.55
C PHE A 48 -0.56 -2.58 -5.59
N ASP A 49 -0.29 -2.31 -6.85
CA ASP A 49 -1.03 -2.87 -7.98
C ASP A 49 -0.36 -4.15 -8.51
N ASP A 50 -1.07 -4.87 -9.38
CA ASP A 50 -0.61 -6.06 -10.12
C ASP A 50 -0.34 -7.34 -9.32
N GLY A 51 -0.60 -7.34 -8.02
CA GLY A 51 -0.42 -8.52 -7.16
C GLY A 51 -1.44 -9.64 -7.40
N PRO A 52 -1.24 -10.82 -6.78
CA PRO A 52 -0.04 -11.21 -6.02
C PRO A 52 1.16 -11.53 -6.94
N THR A 53 2.37 -11.36 -6.42
CA THR A 53 3.65 -11.56 -7.13
C THR A 53 4.63 -12.39 -6.30
N PRO A 54 5.77 -12.83 -6.87
CA PRO A 54 6.84 -13.47 -6.09
C PRO A 54 7.46 -12.60 -4.99
N PHE A 55 7.27 -11.26 -5.02
CA PHE A 55 7.83 -10.35 -4.03
C PHE A 55 6.84 -9.96 -2.93
N THR A 56 5.55 -10.30 -3.07
CA THR A 56 4.50 -9.98 -2.10
C THR A 56 4.89 -10.40 -0.68
N ASP A 57 5.38 -11.62 -0.47
CA ASP A 57 5.75 -12.08 0.88
C ASP A 57 6.92 -11.30 1.49
N ARG A 58 7.86 -10.83 0.66
CA ARG A 58 8.95 -9.96 1.12
C ARG A 58 8.42 -8.59 1.50
N LEU A 59 7.52 -8.03 0.70
CA LEU A 59 6.87 -6.76 1.00
C LEU A 59 6.04 -6.82 2.29
N LEU A 60 5.26 -7.89 2.51
CA LEU A 60 4.50 -8.08 3.74
C LEU A 60 5.41 -8.09 4.99
N GLN A 61 6.59 -8.72 4.90
CA GLN A 61 7.58 -8.68 5.97
C GLN A 61 8.13 -7.27 6.21
N VAL A 62 8.39 -6.50 5.15
CA VAL A 62 8.86 -5.11 5.23
C VAL A 62 7.81 -4.23 5.93
N LEU A 63 6.55 -4.32 5.51
CA LEU A 63 5.45 -3.55 6.08
C LEU A 63 5.19 -3.94 7.55
N GLY A 64 5.13 -5.24 7.84
CA GLY A 64 4.86 -5.76 9.19
C GLY A 64 5.93 -5.38 10.22
N ARG A 65 7.21 -5.27 9.83
CA ARG A 65 8.30 -4.80 10.72
C ARG A 65 8.13 -3.36 11.20
N ARG A 66 7.29 -2.57 10.52
CA ARG A 66 7.04 -1.15 10.80
C ARG A 66 5.60 -0.87 11.18
N ASP A 67 4.81 -1.93 11.44
CA ASP A 67 3.38 -1.85 11.73
C ASP A 67 2.60 -1.04 10.68
N ALA A 68 3.06 -1.08 9.43
CA ALA A 68 2.45 -0.36 8.31
C ALA A 68 1.34 -1.23 7.70
N LYS A 69 0.16 -0.65 7.45
CA LYS A 69 -0.89 -1.27 6.65
C LYS A 69 -0.90 -0.68 5.25
N ALA A 70 -1.21 -1.50 4.25
CA ALA A 70 -1.27 -1.11 2.85
C ALA A 70 -2.52 -1.70 2.18
N THR A 71 -2.83 -1.21 1.00
CA THR A 71 -3.91 -1.73 0.16
C THR A 71 -3.34 -2.35 -1.11
N PHE A 72 -3.67 -3.60 -1.40
CA PHE A 72 -3.21 -4.33 -2.58
C PHE A 72 -4.34 -4.48 -3.59
N PHE A 73 -4.21 -3.90 -4.78
CA PHE A 73 -5.14 -4.10 -5.88
C PHE A 73 -4.70 -5.35 -6.67
N LEU A 74 -5.49 -6.42 -6.53
CA LEU A 74 -5.10 -7.74 -7.02
C LEU A 74 -5.76 -8.07 -8.37
N ILE A 75 -4.96 -8.62 -9.29
CA ILE A 75 -5.45 -9.13 -10.57
C ILE A 75 -6.09 -10.50 -10.35
N GLY A 76 -7.35 -10.66 -10.74
CA GLY A 76 -8.15 -11.85 -10.47
C GLY A 76 -7.52 -13.16 -10.97
N ASN A 77 -6.97 -13.18 -12.19
CA ASN A 77 -6.34 -14.38 -12.73
C ASN A 77 -5.04 -14.78 -12.00
N LYS A 78 -4.33 -13.82 -11.37
CA LYS A 78 -3.15 -14.09 -10.53
C LYS A 78 -3.59 -14.67 -9.18
N VAL A 79 -4.66 -14.12 -8.59
CA VAL A 79 -5.28 -14.68 -7.38
C VAL A 79 -5.77 -16.11 -7.61
N ALA A 80 -6.41 -16.39 -8.75
CA ALA A 80 -6.88 -17.74 -9.07
C ALA A 80 -5.71 -18.75 -9.19
N ARG A 81 -4.54 -18.30 -9.63
CA ARG A 81 -3.32 -19.12 -9.73
C ARG A 81 -2.63 -19.33 -8.39
N ASP A 82 -2.54 -18.30 -7.56
CA ASP A 82 -1.96 -18.36 -6.21
C ASP A 82 -2.92 -17.75 -5.17
N PRO A 83 -3.98 -18.49 -4.80
CA PRO A 83 -4.94 -18.00 -3.80
C PRO A 83 -4.31 -17.89 -2.41
N GLN A 84 -3.23 -18.64 -2.14
CA GLN A 84 -2.55 -18.60 -0.86
C GLN A 84 -1.79 -17.28 -0.68
N ALA A 85 -1.20 -16.71 -1.73
CA ALA A 85 -0.59 -15.39 -1.65
C ALA A 85 -1.61 -14.30 -1.31
N ALA A 86 -2.77 -14.30 -1.96
CA ALA A 86 -3.86 -13.37 -1.62
C ALA A 86 -4.33 -13.54 -0.17
N LYS A 87 -4.43 -14.78 0.31
CA LYS A 87 -4.78 -15.06 1.71
C LYS A 87 -3.73 -14.50 2.67
N ARG A 88 -2.43 -14.65 2.39
CA ARG A 88 -1.35 -14.11 3.23
C ARG A 88 -1.37 -12.59 3.32
N ILE A 89 -1.78 -11.88 2.25
CA ILE A 89 -1.97 -10.42 2.27
C ILE A 89 -3.01 -10.04 3.34
N VAL A 90 -4.18 -10.68 3.33
CA VAL A 90 -5.25 -10.39 4.30
C VAL A 90 -4.88 -10.87 5.71
N ASP A 91 -4.26 -12.04 5.85
CA ASP A 91 -3.80 -12.56 7.15
C ASP A 91 -2.75 -11.63 7.81
N ALA A 92 -1.99 -10.88 7.01
CA ALA A 92 -1.06 -9.85 7.47
C ALA A 92 -1.75 -8.52 7.87
N GLY A 93 -3.08 -8.44 7.77
CA GLY A 93 -3.87 -7.25 8.10
C GLY A 93 -3.88 -6.18 7.01
N MET A 94 -3.51 -6.53 5.78
CA MET A 94 -3.57 -5.60 4.64
C MET A 94 -4.97 -5.59 4.03
N GLU A 95 -5.33 -4.48 3.38
CA GLU A 95 -6.55 -4.38 2.60
C GLU A 95 -6.36 -4.93 1.19
N VAL A 96 -7.41 -5.53 0.61
CA VAL A 96 -7.41 -5.99 -0.80
C VAL A 96 -8.46 -5.26 -1.61
N GLY A 97 -8.08 -4.85 -2.81
CA GLY A 97 -8.93 -4.23 -3.84
C GLY A 97 -8.95 -5.06 -5.13
N ASN A 98 -9.91 -4.77 -5.99
CA ASN A 98 -10.08 -5.40 -7.30
C ASN A 98 -9.22 -4.66 -8.35
N HIS A 99 -8.38 -5.39 -9.09
CA HIS A 99 -7.59 -4.86 -10.21
C HIS A 99 -7.96 -5.49 -11.56
N THR A 100 -9.24 -5.79 -11.74
CA THR A 100 -9.82 -6.55 -12.87
C THR A 100 -9.30 -7.98 -12.98
N TRP A 101 -9.85 -8.75 -13.91
CA TRP A 101 -9.52 -10.17 -14.05
C TRP A 101 -8.21 -10.38 -14.81
N GLU A 102 -8.00 -9.62 -15.89
CA GLU A 102 -6.86 -9.78 -16.82
C GLU A 102 -6.06 -8.49 -17.06
N HIS A 103 -6.37 -7.41 -16.33
CA HIS A 103 -5.72 -6.10 -16.45
C HIS A 103 -5.81 -5.46 -17.86
N PRO A 104 -6.98 -5.48 -18.54
CA PRO A 104 -7.11 -4.81 -19.83
C PRO A 104 -7.31 -3.30 -19.67
N ASN A 105 -7.16 -2.55 -20.76
CA ASN A 105 -7.67 -1.18 -20.81
C ASN A 105 -9.20 -1.17 -20.80
N MET A 106 -9.77 -0.99 -19.61
CA MET A 106 -11.21 -1.01 -19.37
C MET A 106 -12.00 0.04 -20.18
N THR A 107 -11.34 1.07 -20.71
CA THR A 107 -12.00 2.10 -21.53
C THR A 107 -12.11 1.74 -23.01
N THR A 108 -11.40 0.69 -23.47
CA THR A 108 -11.34 0.30 -24.88
C THR A 108 -11.73 -1.15 -25.14
N ILE A 109 -11.94 -1.96 -24.10
CA ILE A 109 -12.51 -3.30 -24.27
C ILE A 109 -13.96 -3.23 -24.76
N ASP A 110 -14.44 -4.34 -25.34
CA ASP A 110 -15.86 -4.52 -25.58
C ASP A 110 -16.64 -4.30 -24.28
N PRO A 111 -17.63 -3.37 -24.23
CA PRO A 111 -18.43 -3.11 -23.04
C PRO A 111 -19.09 -4.35 -22.43
N ALA A 112 -19.39 -5.39 -23.23
CA ALA A 112 -19.94 -6.66 -22.75
C ALA A 112 -18.95 -7.43 -21.86
N GLN A 113 -17.66 -7.12 -21.91
CA GLN A 113 -16.61 -7.75 -21.08
C GLN A 113 -16.43 -7.05 -19.72
N ILE A 114 -16.85 -5.79 -19.58
CA ILE A 114 -16.67 -5.01 -18.34
C ILE A 114 -17.23 -5.75 -17.11
N PRO A 115 -18.48 -6.28 -17.12
CA PRO A 115 -19.03 -6.96 -15.95
C PRO A 115 -18.20 -8.17 -15.52
N ARG A 116 -17.71 -8.96 -16.49
CA ARG A 116 -16.90 -10.16 -16.24
C ARG A 116 -15.54 -9.80 -15.64
N GLN A 117 -14.88 -8.75 -16.14
CA GLN A 117 -13.59 -8.31 -15.64
C GLN A 117 -13.66 -7.94 -14.15
N LEU A 118 -14.71 -7.24 -13.73
CA LEU A 118 -14.90 -6.88 -12.32
C LEU A 118 -15.35 -8.08 -11.49
N ALA A 119 -16.39 -8.80 -11.94
CA ALA A 119 -17.02 -9.85 -11.14
C ALA A 119 -16.11 -11.05 -10.91
N ALA A 120 -15.40 -11.51 -11.95
CA ALA A 120 -14.51 -12.66 -11.83
C ALA A 120 -13.34 -12.38 -10.88
N ALA A 121 -12.80 -11.16 -10.90
CA ALA A 121 -11.75 -10.75 -9.98
C ALA A 121 -12.24 -10.68 -8.53
N SER A 122 -13.38 -10.04 -8.28
CA SER A 122 -13.98 -10.01 -6.94
C SER A 122 -14.27 -11.41 -6.42
N GLN A 123 -14.83 -12.30 -7.26
CA GLN A 123 -15.10 -13.69 -6.87
C GLN A 123 -13.82 -14.46 -6.50
N ALA A 124 -12.75 -14.33 -7.28
CA ALA A 124 -11.49 -14.98 -6.96
C ALA A 124 -10.87 -14.45 -5.67
N ILE A 125 -10.91 -13.13 -5.44
CA ILE A 125 -10.43 -12.50 -4.20
C ILE A 125 -11.26 -12.99 -3.00
N THR A 126 -12.59 -12.95 -3.08
CA THR A 126 -13.47 -13.44 -2.00
C THR A 126 -13.23 -14.92 -1.72
N ALA A 127 -13.11 -15.76 -2.76
CA ALA A 127 -12.88 -17.18 -2.58
C ALA A 127 -11.53 -17.50 -1.92
N ALA A 128 -10.48 -16.75 -2.26
CA ALA A 128 -9.14 -16.93 -1.70
C ALA A 128 -9.00 -16.41 -0.27
N THR A 129 -9.67 -15.30 0.05
CA THR A 129 -9.39 -14.53 1.28
C THR A 129 -10.53 -14.54 2.29
N GLY A 130 -11.76 -14.84 1.86
CA GLY A 130 -12.97 -14.61 2.64
C GLY A 130 -13.42 -13.13 2.70
N CYS A 131 -12.66 -12.21 2.10
CA CYS A 131 -12.95 -10.79 2.06
C CYS A 131 -13.44 -10.38 0.67
N SER A 132 -14.61 -9.75 0.59
CA SER A 132 -15.10 -9.17 -0.66
C SER A 132 -14.53 -7.77 -0.85
N PRO A 133 -13.81 -7.50 -1.95
CA PRO A 133 -13.27 -6.17 -2.21
C PRO A 133 -14.40 -5.17 -2.47
N THR A 134 -14.27 -3.98 -1.93
CA THR A 134 -15.16 -2.82 -2.17
C THR A 134 -14.49 -1.72 -2.99
N LEU A 135 -13.17 -1.85 -3.20
CA LEU A 135 -12.36 -0.91 -3.96
C LEU A 135 -12.00 -1.51 -5.31
N LEU A 136 -11.95 -0.67 -6.33
CA LEU A 136 -11.51 -0.95 -7.69
C LEU A 136 -10.39 0.01 -8.04
N ARG A 137 -9.39 -0.49 -8.76
CA ARG A 137 -8.50 0.34 -9.57
C ARG A 137 -8.34 -0.36 -10.91
N THR A 138 -8.48 0.35 -12.02
CA THR A 138 -8.32 -0.26 -13.36
C THR A 138 -6.90 -0.06 -13.88
N ALA A 139 -6.53 -0.82 -14.92
CA ALA A 139 -5.21 -0.73 -15.53
C ALA A 139 -4.86 0.72 -15.92
N GLY A 140 -3.73 1.22 -15.38
CA GLY A 140 -3.26 2.59 -15.59
C GLY A 140 -4.22 3.69 -15.11
N GLY A 141 -5.19 3.36 -14.24
CA GLY A 141 -6.24 4.27 -13.77
C GLY A 141 -7.24 4.71 -14.84
N LEU A 142 -7.34 3.95 -15.94
CA LEU A 142 -8.21 4.28 -17.07
C LEU A 142 -9.66 3.90 -16.76
N ILE A 143 -10.50 4.91 -16.56
CA ILE A 143 -11.90 4.76 -16.18
C ILE A 143 -12.81 5.60 -17.09
N ASN A 144 -14.03 5.14 -17.35
CA ASN A 144 -15.09 5.91 -18.03
C ASN A 144 -16.45 5.60 -17.38
N ASP A 145 -17.51 6.28 -17.84
CA ASP A 145 -18.85 6.16 -17.26
C ASP A 145 -19.38 4.71 -17.30
N ALA A 146 -19.13 3.98 -18.39
CA ALA A 146 -19.57 2.58 -18.50
C ALA A 146 -18.93 1.68 -17.44
N VAL A 147 -17.64 1.90 -17.13
CA VAL A 147 -16.94 1.16 -16.07
C VAL A 147 -17.40 1.59 -14.69
N LEU A 148 -17.60 2.90 -14.44
CA LEU A 148 -18.11 3.40 -13.15
C LEU A 148 -19.54 2.94 -12.87
N ASP A 149 -20.39 2.86 -13.90
CA ASP A 149 -21.74 2.34 -13.79
C ASP A 149 -21.76 0.85 -13.43
N GLU A 150 -20.86 0.07 -14.04
CA GLU A 150 -20.71 -1.34 -13.67
C GLU A 150 -20.11 -1.51 -12.27
N ALA A 151 -19.10 -0.72 -11.92
CA ALA A 151 -18.54 -0.69 -10.57
C ALA A 151 -19.63 -0.38 -9.52
N ARG A 152 -20.53 0.58 -9.81
CA ARG A 152 -21.69 0.87 -8.95
C ARG A 152 -22.59 -0.34 -8.76
N ARG A 153 -22.94 -1.05 -9.84
CA ARG A 153 -23.77 -2.26 -9.79
C ARG A 153 -23.12 -3.37 -8.97
N GLN A 154 -21.80 -3.46 -8.98
CA GLN A 154 -21.03 -4.48 -8.25
C GLN A 154 -20.56 -4.02 -6.86
N GLY A 155 -20.95 -2.83 -6.40
CA GLY A 155 -20.58 -2.33 -5.06
C GLY A 155 -19.12 -1.88 -4.94
N LEU A 156 -18.45 -1.57 -6.05
CA LEU A 156 -17.06 -1.16 -6.12
C LEU A 156 -16.94 0.36 -6.27
N ALA A 157 -15.97 0.96 -5.57
CA ALA A 157 -15.58 2.37 -5.75
C ALA A 157 -14.18 2.45 -6.39
N ASP A 158 -14.03 3.31 -7.39
CA ASP A 158 -12.76 3.56 -8.06
C ASP A 158 -11.81 4.40 -7.17
N ILE A 159 -10.59 3.92 -7.02
CA ILE A 159 -9.50 4.57 -6.28
C ILE A 159 -8.31 4.68 -7.22
N ASN A 160 -8.02 5.86 -7.75
CA ASN A 160 -6.73 6.14 -8.37
C ASN A 160 -5.73 6.60 -7.28
N TRP A 161 -4.92 7.62 -7.55
CA TRP A 161 -3.88 8.10 -6.65
C TRP A 161 -3.75 9.62 -6.72
N ASP A 162 -3.04 10.22 -5.79
CA ASP A 162 -2.52 11.60 -5.92
C ASP A 162 -1.00 11.64 -6.02
N VAL A 163 -0.32 10.51 -5.75
CA VAL A 163 1.14 10.37 -5.90
C VAL A 163 1.48 9.15 -6.75
N ILE A 164 2.23 9.39 -7.83
CA ILE A 164 2.79 8.37 -8.73
C ILE A 164 4.30 8.55 -8.87
N PRO A 165 5.12 7.63 -8.34
CA PRO A 165 6.57 7.76 -8.31
C PRO A 165 7.27 7.02 -9.47
N PHE A 166 6.49 6.45 -10.41
CA PHE A 166 6.98 5.78 -11.61
C PHE A 166 7.96 4.63 -11.31
N ASP A 167 7.68 3.82 -10.29
CA ASP A 167 8.56 2.74 -9.84
C ASP A 167 8.82 1.68 -10.93
N TRP A 168 7.83 1.38 -11.78
CA TRP A 168 7.99 0.45 -12.90
C TRP A 168 8.93 0.96 -14.01
N ILE A 169 8.98 2.28 -14.26
CA ILE A 169 9.92 2.89 -15.22
C ILE A 169 11.32 3.03 -14.61
N ASN A 170 11.36 3.27 -13.30
CA ASN A 170 12.58 3.57 -12.56
C ASN A 170 13.16 2.34 -11.83
N ASP A 171 12.85 1.11 -12.27
CA ASP A 171 13.33 -0.14 -11.62
C ASP A 171 14.87 -0.17 -11.46
N ALA A 172 15.60 0.42 -12.42
CA ALA A 172 17.05 0.55 -12.37
C ALA A 172 17.56 1.82 -11.63
N ASN A 173 16.67 2.74 -11.22
CA ASN A 173 17.01 4.01 -10.59
C ASN A 173 15.99 4.40 -9.49
N THR A 174 15.99 3.66 -8.38
CA THR A 174 15.09 3.90 -7.25
C THR A 174 15.24 5.28 -6.61
N ALA A 175 16.36 5.99 -6.85
CA ALA A 175 16.53 7.37 -6.38
C ALA A 175 15.55 8.34 -7.06
N ALA A 176 15.21 8.10 -8.34
CA ALA A 176 14.18 8.89 -9.03
C ALA A 176 12.80 8.67 -8.39
N THR A 177 12.43 7.42 -8.13
CA THR A 177 11.20 7.05 -7.41
C THR A 177 11.17 7.67 -6.01
N ARG A 178 12.27 7.58 -5.25
CA ARG A 178 12.40 8.20 -3.92
C ARG A 178 12.19 9.72 -3.98
N SER A 179 12.80 10.40 -4.95
CA SER A 179 12.67 11.85 -5.13
C SER A 179 11.20 12.23 -5.34
N MET A 180 10.46 11.48 -6.15
CA MET A 180 9.03 11.71 -6.34
C MET A 180 8.23 11.52 -5.05
N LEU A 181 8.52 10.46 -4.28
CA LEU A 181 7.84 10.24 -2.99
C LEU A 181 8.10 11.40 -2.02
N ILE A 182 9.33 11.88 -1.89
CA ILE A 182 9.70 13.00 -1.00
C ILE A 182 9.00 14.30 -1.42
N THR A 183 8.96 14.58 -2.71
CA THR A 183 8.48 15.87 -3.22
C THR A 183 6.96 15.94 -3.31
N GLN A 184 6.27 14.80 -3.42
CA GLN A 184 4.82 14.74 -3.69
C GLN A 184 3.95 14.32 -2.50
N ILE A 185 4.46 13.49 -1.57
CA ILE A 185 3.64 13.01 -0.45
C ILE A 185 3.28 14.15 0.50
N LYS A 186 1.99 14.21 0.84
CA LYS A 186 1.40 15.07 1.88
C LYS A 186 0.45 14.27 2.77
N PRO A 187 -0.02 14.82 3.91
CA PRO A 187 -1.04 14.15 4.70
C PRO A 187 -2.30 13.90 3.86
N GLY A 188 -2.81 12.67 3.89
CA GLY A 188 -3.97 12.26 3.09
C GLY A 188 -3.62 11.66 1.72
N SER A 189 -2.33 11.52 1.36
CA SER A 189 -1.95 10.94 0.06
C SER A 189 -2.21 9.44 -0.03
N VAL A 190 -2.69 9.01 -1.20
CA VAL A 190 -2.75 7.65 -1.74
C VAL A 190 -1.65 7.52 -2.80
N VAL A 191 -0.67 6.66 -2.52
CA VAL A 191 0.53 6.46 -3.34
C VAL A 191 0.40 5.18 -4.16
N LEU A 192 0.56 5.28 -5.49
CA LEU A 192 0.66 4.12 -6.39
C LEU A 192 2.08 3.53 -6.37
N LEU A 193 2.19 2.22 -6.17
CA LEU A 193 3.42 1.43 -6.28
C LEU A 193 3.06 0.04 -6.88
N HIS A 194 4.08 -0.74 -7.22
CA HIS A 194 3.92 -2.11 -7.72
C HIS A 194 4.89 -3.04 -6.99
N ASP A 195 4.39 -4.13 -6.40
CA ASP A 195 5.24 -5.16 -5.80
C ASP A 195 5.71 -6.20 -6.84
N THR A 196 5.67 -5.87 -8.13
CA THR A 196 6.19 -6.68 -9.24
C THR A 196 7.69 -6.58 -9.39
N TYR A 197 8.33 -5.59 -8.74
CA TYR A 197 9.76 -5.32 -8.83
C TYR A 197 10.44 -5.44 -7.46
N SER A 198 11.59 -6.11 -7.44
CA SER A 198 12.40 -6.22 -6.23
C SER A 198 12.91 -4.85 -5.75
N SER A 199 13.15 -3.93 -6.68
CA SER A 199 13.63 -2.58 -6.40
C SER A 199 12.58 -1.74 -5.65
N THR A 200 11.29 -1.88 -5.99
CA THR A 200 10.20 -1.23 -5.25
C THR A 200 10.16 -1.72 -3.81
N VAL A 201 10.29 -3.03 -3.56
CA VAL A 201 10.28 -3.57 -2.19
C VAL A 201 11.49 -3.07 -1.39
N ASP A 202 12.67 -2.96 -2.01
CA ASP A 202 13.87 -2.38 -1.40
C ASP A 202 13.68 -0.89 -1.08
N LEU A 203 13.10 -0.13 -2.01
CA LEU A 203 12.77 1.27 -1.80
C LEU A 203 11.79 1.43 -0.64
N VAL A 204 10.71 0.64 -0.58
CA VAL A 204 9.73 0.69 0.52
C VAL A 204 10.41 0.43 1.86
N TYR A 205 11.29 -0.58 1.93
CA TYR A 205 12.06 -0.88 3.13
C TYR A 205 12.90 0.32 3.61
N GLN A 206 13.52 1.04 2.67
CA GLN A 206 14.32 2.24 2.96
C GLN A 206 13.49 3.53 3.14
N PHE A 207 12.24 3.56 2.68
CA PHE A 207 11.41 4.76 2.68
C PHE A 207 10.43 4.83 3.86
N LEU A 208 9.97 3.68 4.39
CA LEU A 208 9.16 3.66 5.61
C LEU A 208 9.77 4.45 6.80
N PRO A 209 11.09 4.39 7.07
CA PRO A 209 11.68 5.21 8.13
C PRO A 209 11.55 6.72 7.89
N VAL A 210 11.53 7.18 6.63
CA VAL A 210 11.29 8.57 6.27
C VAL A 210 9.88 8.99 6.67
N LEU A 211 8.88 8.17 6.34
CA LEU A 211 7.49 8.42 6.73
C LEU A 211 7.36 8.50 8.26
N THR A 212 7.93 7.54 8.99
CA THR A 212 7.92 7.55 10.46
C THR A 212 8.60 8.79 11.03
N ALA A 213 9.78 9.17 10.52
CA ALA A 213 10.52 10.35 10.99
C ALA A 213 9.75 11.66 10.75
N ASN A 214 8.89 11.71 9.72
CA ASN A 214 8.01 12.85 9.42
C ASN A 214 6.66 12.80 10.16
N GLY A 215 6.44 11.79 11.01
CA GLY A 215 5.24 11.60 11.82
C GLY A 215 4.05 11.06 11.04
N TYR A 216 4.29 10.32 9.95
CA TYR A 216 3.22 9.68 9.19
C TYR A 216 2.89 8.29 9.73
N HIS A 217 1.60 7.98 9.72
CA HIS A 217 1.05 6.64 9.88
C HIS A 217 0.72 6.07 8.50
N VAL A 218 1.17 4.84 8.25
CA VAL A 218 0.91 4.15 6.98
C VAL A 218 -0.29 3.25 7.15
N VAL A 219 -1.40 3.63 6.53
CA VAL A 219 -2.72 3.02 6.75
C VAL A 219 -3.30 2.51 5.44
N THR A 220 -4.39 1.74 5.51
CA THR A 220 -5.13 1.30 4.32
C THR A 220 -5.89 2.47 3.68
N VAL A 221 -6.30 2.33 2.42
CA VAL A 221 -7.11 3.32 1.71
C VAL A 221 -8.43 3.55 2.43
N SER A 222 -9.13 2.48 2.83
CA SER A 222 -10.41 2.63 3.54
C SER A 222 -10.27 3.32 4.90
N HIS A 223 -9.14 3.14 5.59
CA HIS A 223 -8.86 3.88 6.82
C HIS A 223 -8.66 5.38 6.52
N LEU A 224 -7.85 5.69 5.51
CA LEU A 224 -7.50 7.06 5.14
C LEU A 224 -8.71 7.86 4.64
N LEU A 225 -9.48 7.29 3.71
CA LEU A 225 -10.55 7.98 2.99
C LEU A 225 -11.94 7.75 3.58
N GLY A 226 -12.07 6.77 4.48
CA GLY A 226 -13.36 6.25 4.92
C GLY A 226 -14.07 5.45 3.81
N SER A 227 -15.31 5.03 4.11
CA SER A 227 -16.13 4.31 3.13
C SER A 227 -16.41 5.17 1.89
N ARG A 228 -16.22 4.57 0.71
CA ARG A 228 -16.49 5.19 -0.58
C ARG A 228 -17.80 4.69 -1.17
N SER A 229 -18.57 5.59 -1.78
CA SER A 229 -19.81 5.21 -2.47
C SER A 229 -19.50 4.38 -3.72
N PRO A 230 -20.22 3.29 -4.00
CA PRO A 230 -20.05 2.53 -5.24
C PRO A 230 -20.21 3.40 -6.50
N GLY A 231 -19.33 3.20 -7.48
CA GLY A 231 -19.25 3.99 -8.71
C GLY A 231 -18.75 5.42 -8.53
N SER A 232 -18.29 5.80 -7.33
CA SER A 232 -17.50 7.02 -7.15
C SER A 232 -16.06 6.78 -7.60
N SER A 233 -15.35 7.88 -7.91
CA SER A 233 -13.91 7.87 -8.18
C SER A 233 -13.20 8.78 -7.19
N TYR A 234 -11.95 8.43 -6.86
CA TYR A 234 -11.05 9.24 -6.06
C TYR A 234 -9.70 9.38 -6.78
N GLY A 235 -9.07 10.55 -6.61
CA GLY A 235 -7.71 10.81 -7.11
C GLY A 235 -7.68 11.12 -8.61
N GLY A 236 -6.49 11.02 -9.18
CA GLY A 236 -6.20 11.21 -10.59
C GLY A 236 -5.05 10.29 -11.04
N ARG A 237 -4.53 10.55 -12.24
CA ARG A 237 -3.46 9.74 -12.84
C ARG A 237 -2.09 10.42 -12.79
N GLU A 238 -2.07 11.70 -12.47
CA GLU A 238 -0.88 12.56 -12.54
C GLU A 238 -0.54 13.13 -11.16
N ASN A 239 0.74 13.41 -10.95
CA ASN A 239 1.16 14.20 -9.80
C ASN A 239 0.72 15.65 -9.97
N GLY A 240 0.36 16.29 -8.86
CA GLY A 240 0.25 17.74 -8.81
C GLY A 240 1.62 18.45 -8.76
N PRO A 241 1.62 19.77 -8.58
CA PRO A 241 2.84 20.51 -8.26
C PRO A 241 3.50 19.95 -6.99
N PRO A 242 4.85 19.87 -6.93
CA PRO A 242 5.57 19.42 -5.74
C PRO A 242 5.17 20.21 -4.49
N VAL A 243 4.90 19.49 -3.40
CA VAL A 243 4.53 20.06 -2.10
C VAL A 243 5.72 20.19 -1.15
N ASN A 244 6.73 19.32 -1.30
CA ASN A 244 8.01 19.35 -0.57
C ASN A 244 7.86 19.44 0.97
N VAL A 245 6.87 18.73 1.52
CA VAL A 245 6.60 18.73 2.97
C VAL A 245 7.31 17.61 3.73
N LEU A 246 7.76 16.55 3.03
CA LEU A 246 8.62 15.54 3.63
C LEU A 246 10.06 16.01 3.68
N ARG A 247 10.73 15.71 4.80
CA ARG A 247 12.18 15.82 4.94
C ARG A 247 12.79 14.44 4.88
N ASP A 248 13.81 14.26 4.05
CA ASP A 248 14.51 12.98 4.04
C ASP A 248 15.24 12.75 5.38
N ILE A 249 15.56 11.50 5.67
CA ILE A 249 16.45 11.11 6.77
C ILE A 249 17.91 11.22 6.32
N GLU A 250 18.82 11.34 7.27
CA GLU A 250 20.25 11.38 6.97
C GLU A 250 20.69 10.07 6.26
N PRO A 251 21.62 10.10 5.30
CA PRO A 251 22.06 8.92 4.58
C PRO A 251 22.55 7.78 5.50
N ALA A 252 23.11 8.12 6.66
CA ALA A 252 23.57 7.16 7.66
C ALA A 252 22.41 6.42 8.38
N ASP A 253 21.21 7.00 8.38
CA ASP A 253 20.00 6.42 9.00
C ASP A 253 19.18 5.57 8.01
N ILE A 254 19.56 5.57 6.73
CA ILE A 254 18.93 4.72 5.72
C ILE A 254 19.33 3.27 5.99
N PRO A 255 18.37 2.35 6.25
CA PRO A 255 18.71 0.99 6.58
C PRO A 255 19.35 0.29 5.37
N ALA A 256 20.44 -0.43 5.63
CA ALA A 256 21.06 -1.28 4.64
C ALA A 256 20.07 -2.35 4.18
N LEU A 257 20.03 -2.60 2.86
CA LEU A 257 19.17 -3.62 2.29
C LEU A 257 19.51 -4.98 2.90
N PRO A 258 18.50 -5.76 3.35
CA PRO A 258 18.76 -7.11 3.82
C PRO A 258 19.33 -7.93 2.67
N ALA A 259 20.25 -8.86 2.98
CA ALA A 259 20.74 -9.83 2.02
C ALA A 259 19.64 -10.88 1.72
N THR A 260 18.61 -10.48 0.98
CA THR A 260 17.52 -11.36 0.53
C THR A 260 17.76 -11.74 -0.92
N PRO A 261 17.94 -13.03 -1.26
CA PRO A 261 18.05 -13.45 -2.64
C PRO A 261 16.77 -13.09 -3.40
N SER A 262 16.91 -12.68 -4.67
CA SER A 262 15.76 -12.49 -5.55
C SER A 262 15.00 -13.82 -5.67
N PRO A 263 13.66 -13.82 -5.54
CA PRO A 263 12.86 -14.99 -5.79
C PRO A 263 13.06 -15.45 -7.23
N THR A 264 12.89 -16.76 -7.46
CA THR A 264 12.87 -17.35 -8.79
C THR A 264 11.80 -16.65 -9.64
N PRO A 265 12.10 -16.22 -10.88
CA PRO A 265 11.11 -15.58 -11.73
C PRO A 265 9.85 -16.44 -11.84
N ALA A 266 8.67 -15.86 -11.58
CA ALA A 266 7.43 -16.53 -11.91
C ALA A 266 7.34 -16.72 -13.44
N THR A 267 6.66 -17.77 -13.89
CA THR A 267 6.28 -17.90 -15.30
C THR A 267 5.47 -16.69 -15.73
N ASN A 268 6.02 -15.88 -16.63
CA ASN A 268 5.35 -14.75 -17.25
C ASN A 268 4.11 -15.24 -18.00
N ILE A 269 2.93 -14.97 -17.45
CA ILE A 269 1.70 -14.96 -18.24
C ILE A 269 1.70 -13.63 -18.99
N PRO A 270 1.44 -13.61 -20.30
CA PRO A 270 1.16 -12.37 -20.98
C PRO A 270 -0.06 -11.74 -20.30
N ILE A 271 0.19 -10.71 -19.49
CA ILE A 271 -0.84 -9.72 -19.24
C ILE A 271 -1.11 -9.13 -20.62
N THR A 272 -2.38 -8.98 -21.01
CA THR A 272 -2.70 -8.16 -22.18
C THR A 272 -2.48 -6.71 -21.77
N ASP A 273 -1.22 -6.38 -21.49
CA ASP A 273 -0.77 -5.05 -21.21
C ASP A 273 -1.18 -4.18 -22.38
N LEU A 274 -1.55 -2.94 -22.07
CA LEU A 274 -1.59 -1.87 -23.04
C LEU A 274 -0.33 -1.94 -23.92
N PRO A 275 -0.45 -2.29 -25.22
CA PRO A 275 0.71 -2.28 -26.11
C PRO A 275 1.30 -0.87 -26.09
N ASN A 276 2.56 -0.75 -25.69
CA ASN A 276 3.30 0.52 -25.58
C ASN A 276 2.79 1.55 -24.55
N GLN A 277 1.96 1.17 -23.56
CA GLN A 277 1.61 2.07 -22.44
C GLN A 277 1.57 1.33 -21.10
N SER A 278 2.73 0.97 -20.55
CA SER A 278 2.82 0.67 -19.12
C SER A 278 2.33 1.89 -18.34
N ALA A 279 1.27 1.71 -17.54
CA ALA A 279 0.58 2.67 -16.67
C ALA A 279 0.99 4.15 -16.83
N GLY A 280 0.46 4.86 -17.83
CA GLY A 280 0.36 6.33 -17.77
C GLY A 280 1.64 7.16 -17.97
N GLY A 281 2.64 6.65 -18.70
CA GLY A 281 3.66 7.54 -19.27
C GLY A 281 3.04 8.49 -20.32
N PRO A 282 3.52 9.74 -20.48
CA PRO A 282 3.05 10.62 -21.55
C PRO A 282 3.31 9.94 -22.91
N PRO A 283 2.43 10.12 -23.91
CA PRO A 283 2.69 9.63 -25.25
C PRO A 283 4.00 10.26 -25.75
N GLN A 284 4.91 9.42 -26.28
CA GLN A 284 6.02 9.91 -27.08
C GLN A 284 5.51 10.54 -28.38
#